data_AF-A0A7M4AIA9-F1
#
_entry.id   AF-A0A7M4AIA9-F1
#
_cell.length_a   1.000
_cell.length_b   1.000
_cell.length_c   1.000
_cell.angle_alpha   90.00
_cell.angle_beta   90.00
_cell.angle_gamma   90.00
#
_symmetry.space_group_name_H-M   'P 1'
#
loop_
_entity.id
_entity.type
_entity.pdbx_description
1 polymer ?
#
loop_
_entity_poly.entity_id
_entity_poly.type
_entity_poly.pdbx_seq_one_letter_code
_entity_poly.pdbx_strand_id
1 'polypeptide(L)'
;MSPTPFSLWRKTQRQVGKGDGVRDRTDADRERRSFAATSTLAALASHLGRDKERWLEKALEPLPETFRISTHRRDRHWTIQQVKALGGVEVPWMPKESAFTMPFPRGKAPEGLAKRMMALLHETGRITRQEVASMLPVRLLNTPSDALTLDMCAAPGSKTTQLAERLHPNGVVVANEPVSGRLNMLVSNKSRLGLLNVVVTQHDGRHFGRLPPPGFDAVVADVPCTGTATTRKNRDVWWDWTPKESRKMFTMQVDIAVRGASLLVPGGHMMYSTCSIDPTENEAVVAEVLRRCPYLELVPMTLDGITLHPGLTSWSMLDETGQPVMLEEVERLVFFSPSHLAPADRIRGGYGDKDEEEAIENQLGRCRRMWHEDNDTGGFFVAQFRHAAKDEATTAHVYHNRRANRREKGWSPTVKQPPEPTLNSVVVANEAIVQSLETLYGIDLSPYSLWQRGKRLNLAPPMVHERLFKPEAPTNKGDVWRGDSFHPVRVVHAGLPAFTLKKDSWRSRQEVLYSLGDSFQNNVATVDESVFVRLLRGWAPLLEEFIETTGIAGLPSGAYLIRSELPWGRETISVWIGARITLMIGVDEQNILRYKLSLPWRDEEE
;
A
#
# COMPACT_ATOMS: atom_id res chain seq x y z
N MET A 1 -10.09 33.30 13.98
CA MET A 1 -9.91 33.61 12.54
C MET A 1 -11.29 33.74 11.92
N SER A 2 -11.60 34.91 11.38
CA SER A 2 -12.82 35.15 10.61
C SER A 2 -12.88 34.18 9.43
N PRO A 3 -14.05 33.63 9.09
CA PRO A 3 -14.22 32.86 7.88
C PRO A 3 -13.74 33.68 6.68
N THR A 4 -12.87 33.11 5.84
CA THR A 4 -12.48 33.77 4.59
C THR A 4 -13.75 34.05 3.76
N PRO A 5 -13.80 35.14 2.97
CA PRO A 5 -14.96 35.48 2.13
C PRO A 5 -15.46 34.30 1.27
N PHE A 6 -14.56 33.36 0.96
CA PHE A 6 -14.86 32.17 0.17
C PHE A 6 -15.43 30.98 0.97
N SER A 7 -15.16 30.86 2.27
CA SER A 7 -15.83 29.87 3.12
C SER A 7 -17.31 30.20 3.32
N LEU A 8 -17.64 31.51 3.30
CA LEU A 8 -19.00 32.02 3.16
C LEU A 8 -19.56 31.66 1.77
N TRP A 9 -18.85 31.96 0.67
CA TRP A 9 -19.25 31.59 -0.69
C TRP A 9 -19.51 30.08 -0.89
N ARG A 10 -18.68 29.18 -0.34
CA ARG A 10 -18.87 27.71 -0.38
C ARG A 10 -20.11 27.26 0.41
N LYS A 11 -20.41 27.90 1.54
CA LYS A 11 -21.66 27.68 2.29
C LYS A 11 -22.87 28.18 1.49
N THR A 12 -22.75 29.33 0.82
CA THR A 12 -23.78 29.87 -0.06
C THR A 12 -24.00 28.95 -1.27
N GLN A 13 -22.95 28.45 -1.92
CA GLN A 13 -23.05 27.52 -3.06
C GLN A 13 -23.66 26.16 -2.69
N ARG A 14 -23.38 25.63 -1.48
CA ARG A 14 -24.07 24.44 -0.96
C ARG A 14 -25.55 24.69 -0.65
N GLN A 15 -25.94 25.92 -0.30
CA GLN A 15 -27.35 26.30 -0.11
C GLN A 15 -28.08 26.66 -1.42
N VAL A 16 -27.35 27.13 -2.44
CA VAL A 16 -27.89 27.55 -3.75
C VAL A 16 -28.16 26.37 -4.70
N GLY A 17 -27.72 25.15 -4.37
CA GLY A 17 -28.09 23.90 -5.07
C GLY A 17 -29.58 23.50 -4.99
N LYS A 18 -30.47 24.41 -4.57
CA LYS A 18 -31.94 24.29 -4.62
C LYS A 18 -32.61 25.37 -5.48
N GLY A 19 -31.85 26.13 -6.28
CA GLY A 19 -32.38 27.14 -7.22
C GLY A 19 -32.20 26.72 -8.68
N ASP A 20 -33.30 26.79 -9.44
CA ASP A 20 -33.44 26.38 -10.85
C ASP A 20 -32.53 27.15 -11.82
N GLY A 21 -31.29 26.71 -11.96
CA GLY A 21 -30.39 27.16 -13.03
C GLY A 21 -29.35 26.10 -13.35
N VAL A 22 -29.57 25.36 -14.44
CA VAL A 22 -28.59 24.43 -15.02
C VAL A 22 -27.41 25.26 -15.53
N ARG A 23 -26.36 25.41 -14.71
CA ARG A 23 -25.09 26.01 -15.16
C ARG A 23 -24.41 25.07 -16.14
N ASP A 24 -24.02 25.60 -17.30
CA ASP A 24 -23.34 24.83 -18.33
C ASP A 24 -21.95 24.37 -17.86
N ARG A 25 -21.60 23.12 -18.14
CA ARG A 25 -20.36 22.47 -17.68
C ARG A 25 -19.12 23.21 -18.19
N THR A 26 -19.22 23.85 -19.34
CA THR A 26 -18.14 24.64 -19.97
C THR A 26 -17.75 25.88 -19.17
N ASP A 27 -18.69 26.51 -18.47
CA ASP A 27 -18.41 27.73 -17.70
C ASP A 27 -17.63 27.40 -16.42
N ALA A 28 -18.00 26.30 -15.75
CA ALA A 28 -17.28 25.81 -14.58
C ALA A 28 -15.84 25.36 -14.91
N ASP A 29 -15.62 24.77 -16.09
CA ASP A 29 -14.28 24.36 -16.54
C ASP A 29 -13.41 25.57 -16.92
N ARG A 30 -14.00 26.61 -17.53
CA ARG A 30 -13.32 27.88 -17.83
C ARG A 30 -12.91 28.63 -16.57
N GLU A 31 -13.81 28.80 -15.61
CA GLU A 31 -13.50 29.42 -14.31
C GLU A 31 -12.36 28.68 -13.59
N ARG A 32 -12.43 27.34 -13.59
CA ARG A 32 -11.37 26.51 -12.98
C ARG A 32 -10.02 26.73 -13.65
N ARG A 33 -9.97 26.78 -14.98
CA ARG A 33 -8.71 27.02 -15.72
C ARG A 33 -8.16 28.41 -15.41
N SER A 34 -9.01 29.43 -15.41
CA SER A 34 -8.60 30.81 -15.08
C SER A 34 -7.99 30.90 -13.69
N PHE A 35 -8.61 30.27 -12.69
CA PHE A 35 -8.06 30.25 -11.34
C PHE A 35 -6.75 29.46 -11.24
N ALA A 36 -6.71 28.25 -11.82
CA ALA A 36 -5.51 27.42 -11.83
C ALA A 36 -4.32 28.14 -12.46
N ALA A 37 -4.56 28.91 -13.54
CA ALA A 37 -3.53 29.70 -14.20
C ALA A 37 -2.91 30.78 -13.30
N THR A 38 -3.64 31.35 -12.34
CA THR A 38 -3.10 32.36 -11.41
C THR A 38 -2.63 31.77 -10.09
N SER A 39 -2.67 30.45 -9.92
CA SER A 39 -2.30 29.79 -8.67
C SER A 39 -0.78 29.81 -8.43
N THR A 40 -0.39 29.79 -7.16
CA THR A 40 0.99 29.55 -6.72
C THR A 40 1.55 28.24 -7.28
N LEU A 41 0.70 27.22 -7.43
CA LEU A 41 1.09 25.93 -7.99
C LEU A 41 1.48 26.03 -9.48
N ALA A 42 0.76 26.84 -10.26
CA ALA A 42 1.15 27.12 -11.64
C ALA A 42 2.44 27.96 -11.73
N ALA A 43 2.66 28.88 -10.77
CA ALA A 43 3.93 29.59 -10.65
C ALA A 43 5.08 28.62 -10.34
N LEU A 44 4.90 27.70 -9.38
CA LEU A 44 5.87 26.63 -9.10
C LEU A 44 6.20 25.81 -10.35
N ALA A 45 5.19 25.31 -11.07
CA ALA A 45 5.43 24.55 -12.30
C ALA A 45 6.24 25.37 -13.33
N SER A 46 5.96 26.67 -13.47
CA SER A 46 6.69 27.57 -14.37
C SER A 46 8.15 27.75 -13.95
N HIS A 47 8.41 27.95 -12.65
CA HIS A 47 9.76 28.05 -12.10
C HIS A 47 10.55 26.73 -12.19
N LEU A 48 9.87 25.60 -12.30
CA LEU A 48 10.46 24.29 -12.60
C LEU A 48 10.68 24.08 -14.12
N GLY A 49 10.55 25.13 -14.93
CA GLY A 49 10.80 25.10 -16.37
C GLY A 49 9.68 24.45 -17.18
N ARG A 50 8.47 24.29 -16.62
CA ARG A 50 7.33 23.80 -17.39
C ARG A 50 6.68 24.94 -18.17
N ASP A 51 6.31 24.66 -19.42
CA ASP A 51 5.40 25.55 -20.15
C ASP A 51 4.04 25.56 -19.44
N LYS A 52 3.65 26.73 -18.96
CA LYS A 52 2.50 26.89 -18.08
C LYS A 52 1.20 26.45 -18.74
N GLU A 53 0.96 26.82 -19.99
CA GLU A 53 -0.30 26.53 -20.69
C GLU A 53 -0.42 25.04 -21.02
N ARG A 54 0.67 24.44 -21.52
CA ARG A 54 0.74 23.01 -21.82
C ARG A 54 0.61 22.17 -20.54
N TRP A 55 1.27 22.59 -19.47
CA TRP A 55 1.17 21.90 -18.19
C TRP A 55 -0.25 21.96 -17.63
N LEU A 56 -0.90 23.13 -17.67
CA LEU A 56 -2.27 23.32 -17.20
C LEU A 56 -3.28 22.45 -17.96
N GLU A 57 -3.12 22.30 -19.27
CA GLU A 57 -3.97 21.43 -20.09
C GLU A 57 -4.00 20.01 -19.51
N LYS A 58 -2.84 19.43 -19.22
CA LYS A 58 -2.74 18.09 -18.63
C LYS A 58 -3.05 18.02 -17.14
N ALA A 59 -2.68 19.02 -16.36
CA ALA A 59 -2.93 19.05 -14.91
C ALA A 59 -4.43 19.18 -14.56
N LEU A 60 -5.26 19.67 -15.48
CA LEU A 60 -6.70 19.82 -15.29
C LEU A 60 -7.53 18.65 -15.84
N GLU A 61 -6.97 17.88 -16.78
CA GLU A 61 -7.60 16.70 -17.37
C GLU A 61 -7.79 15.57 -16.34
N PRO A 62 -8.96 14.91 -16.30
CA PRO A 62 -9.15 13.70 -15.50
C PRO A 62 -8.17 12.59 -15.86
N LEU A 63 -7.77 11.78 -14.88
CA LEU A 63 -6.98 10.56 -15.13
C LEU A 63 -7.85 9.43 -15.67
N PRO A 64 -7.32 8.54 -16.52
CA PRO A 64 -7.97 7.28 -16.85
C PRO A 64 -8.09 6.39 -15.60
N GLU A 65 -9.02 5.42 -15.63
CA GLU A 65 -9.07 4.37 -14.61
C GLU A 65 -7.92 3.38 -14.84
N THR A 66 -7.13 3.12 -13.80
CA THR A 66 -5.97 2.23 -13.86
C THR A 66 -5.93 1.31 -12.64
N PHE A 67 -5.44 0.10 -12.83
CA PHE A 67 -5.37 -0.90 -11.77
C PHE A 67 -4.30 -1.95 -12.05
N ARG A 68 -4.01 -2.74 -11.02
CA ARG A 68 -3.15 -3.92 -11.09
C ARG A 68 -3.99 -5.19 -10.99
N ILE A 69 -3.55 -6.25 -11.66
CA ILE A 69 -4.11 -7.61 -11.56
C ILE A 69 -3.48 -8.32 -10.37
N SER A 70 -4.29 -9.01 -9.57
CA SER A 70 -3.77 -9.87 -8.51
C SER A 70 -3.17 -11.14 -9.08
N THR A 71 -1.84 -11.24 -8.98
CA THR A 71 -1.03 -12.21 -9.72
C THR A 71 -1.08 -13.62 -9.15
N HIS A 72 -1.35 -13.76 -7.85
CA HIS A 72 -1.40 -15.03 -7.12
C HIS A 72 -2.73 -15.78 -7.29
N ARG A 73 -3.73 -15.18 -7.94
CA ARG A 73 -5.04 -15.82 -8.15
C ARG A 73 -5.03 -16.79 -9.31
N ARG A 74 -5.72 -17.92 -9.14
CA ARG A 74 -5.85 -18.98 -10.14
C ARG A 74 -6.63 -18.53 -11.38
N ASP A 75 -7.63 -17.69 -11.19
CA ASP A 75 -8.46 -17.15 -12.26
C ASP A 75 -7.92 -15.83 -12.86
N ARG A 76 -6.61 -15.59 -12.69
CA ARG A 76 -5.90 -14.45 -13.29
C ARG A 76 -6.12 -14.36 -14.79
N HIS A 77 -6.02 -15.47 -15.53
CA HIS A 77 -6.18 -15.47 -16.97
C HIS A 77 -7.58 -15.01 -17.39
N TRP A 78 -8.62 -15.55 -16.74
CA TRP A 78 -10.00 -15.11 -16.96
C TRP A 78 -10.18 -13.62 -16.66
N THR A 79 -9.60 -13.13 -15.56
CA THR A 79 -9.65 -11.70 -15.19
C THR A 79 -9.04 -10.81 -16.28
N ILE A 80 -7.88 -11.20 -16.82
CA ILE A 80 -7.21 -10.47 -17.90
C ILE A 80 -8.09 -10.44 -19.16
N GLN A 81 -8.73 -11.56 -19.52
CA GLN A 81 -9.65 -11.61 -20.65
C GLN A 81 -10.82 -10.63 -20.47
N GLN A 82 -11.42 -10.57 -19.28
CA GLN A 82 -12.49 -9.60 -19.00
C GLN A 82 -12.01 -8.16 -19.15
N VAL A 83 -10.83 -7.85 -18.63
CA VAL A 83 -10.25 -6.51 -18.74
C VAL A 83 -9.98 -6.13 -20.19
N LYS A 84 -9.38 -7.04 -20.98
CA LYS A 84 -9.13 -6.82 -22.41
C LYS A 84 -10.44 -6.68 -23.21
N ALA A 85 -11.46 -7.47 -22.89
CA ALA A 85 -12.79 -7.36 -23.50
C ALA A 85 -13.48 -6.01 -23.22
N LEU A 86 -13.19 -5.39 -22.08
CA LEU A 86 -13.65 -4.04 -21.73
C LEU A 86 -12.76 -2.92 -22.33
N GLY A 87 -11.81 -3.27 -23.20
CA GLY A 87 -10.91 -2.33 -23.88
C GLY A 87 -9.68 -1.92 -23.06
N GLY A 88 -9.36 -2.63 -21.98
CA GLY A 88 -8.18 -2.36 -21.18
C GLY A 88 -6.87 -2.61 -21.93
N VAL A 89 -5.93 -1.67 -21.83
CA VAL A 89 -4.59 -1.73 -22.44
C VAL A 89 -3.53 -1.90 -21.36
N GLU A 90 -2.54 -2.76 -21.59
CA GLU A 90 -1.46 -3.00 -20.63
C GLU A 90 -0.60 -1.74 -20.42
N VAL A 91 -0.17 -1.52 -19.17
CA VAL A 91 0.78 -0.45 -18.83
C VAL A 91 2.18 -0.85 -19.31
N PRO A 92 2.81 -0.14 -20.27
CA PRO A 92 3.96 -0.66 -21.02
C PRO A 92 5.20 -1.04 -20.19
N TRP A 93 5.43 -0.33 -19.09
CA TRP A 93 6.62 -0.46 -18.24
C TRP A 93 6.41 -1.39 -17.03
N MET A 94 5.18 -1.89 -16.84
CA MET A 94 4.85 -2.89 -15.84
C MET A 94 5.10 -4.30 -16.39
N PRO A 95 5.31 -5.32 -15.52
CA PRO A 95 5.37 -6.70 -15.98
C PRO A 95 4.14 -7.06 -16.82
N LYS A 96 4.34 -7.91 -17.84
CA LYS A 96 3.29 -8.34 -18.76
C LYS A 96 2.04 -8.80 -18.02
N GLU A 97 0.88 -8.31 -18.46
CA GLU A 97 -0.43 -8.64 -17.90
C GLU A 97 -0.55 -8.44 -16.38
N SER A 98 0.12 -7.44 -15.82
CA SER A 98 0.07 -7.13 -14.38
C SER A 98 -0.63 -5.81 -14.04
N ALA A 99 -0.75 -4.89 -15.00
CA ALA A 99 -1.41 -3.59 -14.82
C ALA A 99 -2.03 -3.10 -16.12
N PHE A 100 -3.18 -2.44 -16.02
CA PHE A 100 -3.97 -2.00 -17.16
C PHE A 100 -4.50 -0.57 -16.98
N THR A 101 -4.69 0.10 -18.10
CA THR A 101 -5.37 1.39 -18.27
C THR A 101 -6.66 1.17 -19.05
N MET A 102 -7.77 1.69 -18.55
CA MET A 102 -9.08 1.57 -19.19
C MET A 102 -9.35 2.77 -20.12
N PRO A 103 -10.21 2.60 -21.14
CA PRO A 103 -10.54 3.66 -22.10
C PRO A 103 -11.55 4.69 -21.54
N PHE A 104 -11.70 4.76 -20.21
CA PHE A 104 -12.63 5.66 -19.53
C PHE A 104 -12.00 6.31 -18.30
N PRO A 105 -12.49 7.50 -17.88
CA PRO A 105 -11.95 8.20 -16.73
C PRO A 105 -12.14 7.44 -15.41
N ARG A 106 -11.28 7.76 -14.44
CA ARG A 106 -11.34 7.20 -13.10
C ARG A 106 -12.72 7.37 -12.46
N GLY A 107 -13.31 6.28 -11.99
CA GLY A 107 -14.63 6.24 -11.37
C GLY A 107 -15.80 6.51 -12.33
N LYS A 108 -15.56 6.49 -13.65
CA LYS A 108 -16.54 6.78 -14.70
C LYS A 108 -16.63 5.66 -15.73
N ALA A 109 -16.53 4.41 -15.27
CA ALA A 109 -16.82 3.25 -16.11
C ALA A 109 -18.23 3.38 -16.73
N PRO A 110 -18.41 3.08 -18.04
CA PRO A 110 -19.71 3.13 -18.69
C PRO A 110 -20.75 2.26 -17.97
N GLU A 111 -22.00 2.73 -17.93
CA GLU A 111 -23.11 1.98 -17.34
C GLU A 111 -23.29 0.60 -18.00
N GLY A 112 -23.90 -0.34 -17.28
CA GLY A 112 -24.04 -1.73 -17.71
C GLY A 112 -22.83 -2.60 -17.33
N LEU A 113 -22.40 -3.47 -18.24
CA LEU A 113 -21.41 -4.52 -17.96
C LEU A 113 -20.08 -3.97 -17.46
N ALA A 114 -19.57 -2.89 -18.07
CA ALA A 114 -18.26 -2.34 -17.71
C ALA A 114 -18.22 -1.89 -16.23
N LYS A 115 -19.18 -1.06 -15.81
CA LYS A 115 -19.28 -0.60 -14.41
C LYS A 115 -19.49 -1.74 -13.43
N ARG A 116 -20.39 -2.70 -13.74
CA ARG A 116 -20.65 -3.86 -12.88
C ARG A 116 -19.41 -4.75 -12.75
N MET A 117 -18.80 -5.14 -13.87
CA MET A 117 -17.60 -5.98 -13.87
C MET A 117 -16.43 -5.31 -13.14
N MET A 118 -16.18 -4.02 -13.38
CA MET A 118 -15.12 -3.27 -12.69
C MET A 118 -15.35 -3.14 -11.18
N ALA A 119 -16.60 -3.15 -10.71
CA ALA A 119 -16.92 -3.21 -9.30
C ALA A 119 -16.65 -4.62 -8.76
N LEU A 120 -17.18 -5.66 -9.40
CA LEU A 120 -17.02 -7.06 -8.97
C LEU A 120 -15.55 -7.49 -8.91
N LEU A 121 -14.75 -7.18 -9.93
CA LEU A 121 -13.32 -7.48 -9.94
C LEU A 121 -12.58 -6.79 -8.78
N HIS A 122 -13.01 -5.59 -8.40
CA HIS A 122 -12.42 -4.86 -7.27
C HIS A 122 -12.82 -5.48 -5.93
N GLU A 123 -14.12 -5.63 -5.68
CA GLU A 123 -14.69 -6.13 -4.42
C GLU A 123 -14.25 -7.56 -4.12
N THR A 124 -14.07 -8.38 -5.15
CA THR A 124 -13.59 -9.75 -4.99
C THR A 124 -12.06 -9.85 -4.94
N GLY A 125 -11.32 -8.75 -5.09
CA GLY A 125 -9.86 -8.71 -5.01
C GLY A 125 -9.14 -9.39 -6.17
N ARG A 126 -9.72 -9.33 -7.37
CA ARG A 126 -9.03 -9.71 -8.62
C ARG A 126 -8.22 -8.55 -9.20
N ILE A 127 -8.62 -7.32 -8.88
CA ILE A 127 -7.87 -6.11 -9.23
C ILE A 127 -7.67 -5.17 -8.02
N THR A 128 -6.58 -4.42 -8.04
CA THR A 128 -6.31 -3.32 -7.12
C THR A 128 -6.24 -2.01 -7.89
N ARG A 129 -7.23 -1.12 -7.67
CA ARG A 129 -7.23 0.22 -8.26
C ARG A 129 -6.06 1.03 -7.74
N GLN A 130 -5.23 1.53 -8.64
CA GLN A 130 -4.03 2.29 -8.33
C GLN A 130 -3.64 3.10 -9.54
N GLU A 131 -3.33 4.38 -9.34
CA GLU A 131 -2.78 5.22 -10.40
C GLU A 131 -1.43 4.70 -10.86
N VAL A 132 -1.20 4.70 -12.18
CA VAL A 132 0.06 4.32 -12.83
C VAL A 132 1.28 4.99 -12.18
N ALA A 133 1.23 6.31 -11.93
CA ALA A 133 2.28 7.03 -11.20
C ALA A 133 2.67 6.39 -9.85
N SER A 134 1.65 5.98 -9.10
CA SER A 134 1.82 5.42 -7.75
C SER A 134 2.38 3.98 -7.78
N MET A 135 2.42 3.33 -8.95
CA MET A 135 3.04 2.02 -9.12
C MET A 135 4.57 2.09 -9.24
N LEU A 136 5.10 3.27 -9.60
CA LEU A 136 6.51 3.48 -9.92
C LEU A 136 7.48 3.14 -8.78
N PRO A 137 7.24 3.52 -7.50
CA PRO A 137 8.20 3.26 -6.41
C PRO A 137 8.49 1.78 -6.22
N VAL A 138 7.45 0.95 -6.17
CA VAL A 138 7.61 -0.50 -5.97
C VAL A 138 8.16 -1.16 -7.23
N ARG A 139 7.90 -0.60 -8.43
CA ARG A 139 8.45 -1.11 -9.69
C ARG A 139 9.97 -0.90 -9.78
N LEU A 140 10.46 0.24 -9.30
CA LEU A 140 11.89 0.60 -9.32
C LEU A 140 12.67 0.00 -8.14
N LEU A 141 12.01 -0.29 -7.01
CA LEU A 141 12.66 -0.82 -5.82
C LEU A 141 13.47 -2.09 -6.14
N ASN A 142 14.76 -2.07 -5.84
CA ASN A 142 15.59 -3.27 -5.91
C ASN A 142 15.44 -4.08 -4.61
N THR A 143 14.79 -5.24 -4.67
CA THR A 143 14.57 -6.09 -3.50
C THR A 143 14.51 -7.58 -3.91
N PRO A 144 15.13 -8.49 -3.14
CA PRO A 144 14.92 -9.93 -3.26
C PRO A 144 13.46 -10.32 -3.04
N SER A 145 13.04 -11.46 -3.58
CA SER A 145 11.67 -11.99 -3.47
C SER A 145 11.32 -12.51 -2.07
N ASP A 146 12.32 -12.91 -1.30
CA ASP A 146 12.24 -13.42 0.08
C ASP A 146 12.66 -12.35 1.11
N ALA A 147 12.53 -11.07 0.74
CA ALA A 147 12.88 -9.96 1.61
C ALA A 147 11.84 -9.72 2.73
N LEU A 148 12.34 -9.31 3.90
CA LEU A 148 11.55 -8.62 4.92
C LEU A 148 11.60 -7.12 4.64
N THR A 149 10.43 -6.54 4.33
CA THR A 149 10.32 -5.15 3.89
C THR A 149 9.43 -4.31 4.81
N LEU A 150 9.67 -3.01 4.83
CA LEU A 150 8.86 -2.04 5.58
C LEU A 150 8.20 -1.04 4.65
N ASP A 151 6.88 -0.89 4.73
CA ASP A 151 6.15 0.26 4.20
C ASP A 151 5.86 1.23 5.37
N MET A 152 6.58 2.36 5.39
CA MET A 152 6.57 3.32 6.51
C MET A 152 5.22 4.01 6.70
N CYS A 153 4.46 4.18 5.62
CA CYS A 153 3.25 5.01 5.53
C CYS A 153 2.21 4.33 4.64
N ALA A 154 1.73 3.18 5.12
CA ALA A 154 1.10 2.16 4.29
C ALA A 154 -0.30 2.50 3.78
N ALA A 155 -1.15 3.19 4.55
CA ALA A 155 -2.56 3.31 4.17
C ALA A 155 -2.76 4.29 2.98
N PRO A 156 -3.69 4.00 2.04
CA PRO A 156 -4.71 2.95 2.11
C PRO A 156 -4.24 1.53 1.71
N GLY A 157 -2.97 1.35 1.32
CA GLY A 157 -2.36 0.03 1.09
C GLY A 157 -1.96 -0.27 -0.34
N SER A 158 -2.05 0.67 -1.29
CA SER A 158 -1.73 0.40 -2.70
C SER A 158 -0.28 -0.06 -2.90
N LYS A 159 0.69 0.62 -2.26
CA LYS A 159 2.11 0.24 -2.32
C LYS A 159 2.40 -1.02 -1.51
N THR A 160 1.86 -1.12 -0.29
CA THR A 160 1.92 -2.34 0.52
C THR A 160 1.48 -3.57 -0.26
N THR A 161 0.30 -3.52 -0.89
CA THR A 161 -0.27 -4.65 -1.63
C THR A 161 0.51 -4.94 -2.91
N GLN A 162 1.02 -3.91 -3.60
CA GLN A 162 1.89 -4.10 -4.76
C GLN A 162 3.20 -4.79 -4.38
N LEU A 163 3.80 -4.39 -3.26
CA LEU A 163 5.03 -5.00 -2.76
C LEU A 163 4.76 -6.43 -2.27
N ALA A 164 3.65 -6.65 -1.58
CA ALA A 164 3.26 -7.98 -1.10
C ALA A 164 2.99 -8.96 -2.26
N GLU A 165 2.30 -8.52 -3.33
CA GLU A 165 2.10 -9.34 -4.53
C GLU A 165 3.41 -9.64 -5.26
N ARG A 166 4.39 -8.71 -5.24
CA ARG A 166 5.74 -8.94 -5.80
C ARG A 166 6.57 -9.93 -4.98
N LEU A 167 6.41 -9.93 -3.65
CA LEU A 167 7.16 -10.78 -2.70
C LEU A 167 6.46 -12.12 -2.41
N HIS A 168 5.25 -12.32 -2.93
CA HIS A 168 4.47 -13.52 -2.68
C HIS A 168 5.16 -14.78 -3.26
N PRO A 169 5.18 -15.92 -2.55
CA PRO A 169 4.53 -16.16 -1.25
C PRO A 169 5.42 -15.89 -0.03
N ASN A 170 6.73 -15.77 -0.20
CA ASN A 170 7.69 -15.94 0.89
C ASN A 170 8.13 -14.65 1.58
N GLY A 171 8.38 -13.58 0.81
CA GLY A 171 8.82 -12.30 1.37
C GLY A 171 7.68 -11.60 2.11
N VAL A 172 7.99 -10.82 3.14
CA VAL A 172 7.02 -10.23 4.06
C VAL A 172 7.04 -8.70 3.96
N VAL A 173 5.86 -8.08 3.95
CA VAL A 173 5.70 -6.62 4.11
C VAL A 173 5.19 -6.30 5.50
N VAL A 174 5.98 -5.55 6.28
CA VAL A 174 5.52 -4.87 7.48
C VAL A 174 4.95 -3.52 7.07
N ALA A 175 3.64 -3.33 7.25
CA ALA A 175 2.88 -2.18 6.78
C ALA A 175 2.48 -1.29 7.95
N ASN A 176 3.07 -0.10 8.05
CA ASN A 176 2.87 0.81 9.16
C ASN A 176 1.86 1.91 8.85
N GLU A 177 0.85 2.08 9.70
CA GLU A 177 -0.08 3.21 9.63
C GLU A 177 -0.38 3.75 11.04
N PRO A 178 -0.06 5.02 11.36
CA PRO A 178 -0.32 5.58 12.68
C PRO A 178 -1.82 5.79 12.97
N VAL A 179 -2.63 6.10 11.97
CA VAL A 179 -4.04 6.48 12.13
C VAL A 179 -4.93 5.25 12.09
N SER A 180 -5.57 4.92 13.22
CA SER A 180 -6.43 3.73 13.38
C SER A 180 -7.53 3.62 12.31
N GLY A 181 -8.18 4.74 11.95
CA GLY A 181 -9.21 4.76 10.91
C GLY A 181 -8.66 4.35 9.53
N ARG A 182 -7.46 4.80 9.17
CA ARG A 182 -6.79 4.44 7.91
C ARG A 182 -6.21 3.02 7.95
N LEU A 183 -5.78 2.56 9.13
CA LEU A 183 -5.33 1.19 9.35
C LEU A 183 -6.43 0.18 9.02
N ASN A 184 -7.68 0.46 9.36
CA ASN A 184 -8.80 -0.41 9.00
C ASN A 184 -8.97 -0.54 7.47
N MET A 185 -8.76 0.53 6.71
CA MET A 185 -8.78 0.47 5.24
C MET A 185 -7.65 -0.42 4.69
N LEU A 186 -6.45 -0.29 5.23
CA LEU A 186 -5.30 -1.15 4.89
C LEU A 186 -5.60 -2.62 5.18
N VAL A 187 -6.15 -2.93 6.35
CA VAL A 187 -6.54 -4.30 6.75
C VAL A 187 -7.65 -4.85 5.84
N SER A 188 -8.63 -4.03 5.47
CA SER A 188 -9.68 -4.44 4.53
C SER A 188 -9.10 -4.76 3.15
N ASN A 189 -8.31 -3.84 2.59
CA ASN A 189 -7.69 -3.99 1.27
C ASN A 189 -6.80 -5.23 1.17
N LYS A 190 -5.95 -5.48 2.16
CA LYS A 190 -5.06 -6.65 2.15
C LYS A 190 -5.81 -7.96 2.36
N SER A 191 -6.90 -7.96 3.15
CA SER A 191 -7.73 -9.15 3.37
C SER A 191 -8.48 -9.52 2.10
N ARG A 192 -9.09 -8.52 1.43
CA ARG A 192 -9.80 -8.70 0.17
C ARG A 192 -8.93 -9.31 -0.93
N LEU A 193 -7.62 -9.01 -0.95
CA LEU A 193 -6.67 -9.62 -1.87
C LEU A 193 -6.21 -11.02 -1.47
N GLY A 194 -6.51 -11.51 -0.27
CA GLY A 194 -6.06 -12.83 0.19
C GLY A 194 -4.56 -12.94 0.44
N LEU A 195 -3.86 -11.83 0.71
CA LEU A 195 -2.40 -11.82 0.88
C LEU A 195 -1.98 -12.34 2.27
N LEU A 196 -1.21 -13.42 2.29
CA LEU A 196 -0.68 -14.07 3.51
C LEU A 196 0.50 -13.30 4.11
N ASN A 197 1.23 -12.55 3.30
CA ASN A 197 2.56 -12.05 3.62
C ASN A 197 2.60 -10.57 4.04
N VAL A 198 1.56 -10.11 4.74
CA VAL A 198 1.46 -8.72 5.24
C VAL A 198 1.22 -8.70 6.76
N VAL A 199 2.13 -8.04 7.47
CA VAL A 199 2.03 -7.73 8.91
C VAL A 199 1.69 -6.26 9.05
N VAL A 200 0.58 -5.92 9.72
CA VAL A 200 0.14 -4.54 9.91
C VAL A 200 0.56 -4.04 11.30
N THR A 201 1.18 -2.88 11.35
CA THR A 201 1.65 -2.23 12.58
C THR A 201 1.09 -0.83 12.74
N GLN A 202 1.04 -0.34 13.98
CA GLN A 202 0.57 1.01 14.27
C GLN A 202 1.62 1.82 15.03
N HIS A 203 2.40 2.62 14.32
CA HIS A 203 3.36 3.56 14.89
C HIS A 203 3.37 4.88 14.13
N ASP A 204 3.77 5.94 14.82
CA ASP A 204 4.30 7.13 14.13
C ASP A 204 5.57 6.71 13.39
N GLY A 205 5.59 6.92 12.06
CA GLY A 205 6.71 6.51 11.20
C GLY A 205 8.05 7.11 11.64
N ARG A 206 8.04 8.30 12.24
CA ARG A 206 9.25 8.96 12.79
C ARG A 206 9.85 8.19 13.99
N HIS A 207 9.01 7.41 14.67
CA HIS A 207 9.32 6.71 15.90
C HIS A 207 9.03 5.21 15.80
N PHE A 208 9.06 4.63 14.59
CA PHE A 208 8.82 3.20 14.38
C PHE A 208 9.73 2.37 15.31
N GLY A 209 9.24 1.25 15.85
CA GLY A 209 9.99 0.43 16.80
C GLY A 209 11.30 -0.14 16.24
N ARG A 210 12.21 -0.60 17.10
CA ARG A 210 13.34 -1.44 16.67
C ARG A 210 12.83 -2.87 16.47
N LEU A 211 13.32 -3.55 15.45
CA LEU A 211 13.06 -4.97 15.26
C LEU A 211 14.21 -5.81 15.83
N PRO A 212 14.07 -7.14 15.86
CA PRO A 212 15.24 -7.99 15.97
C PRO A 212 16.26 -7.72 14.83
N PRO A 213 17.57 -7.94 15.06
CA PRO A 213 18.56 -7.95 14.00
C PRO A 213 18.22 -8.99 12.91
N PRO A 214 18.65 -8.79 11.64
CA PRO A 214 19.55 -7.73 11.19
C PRO A 214 18.84 -6.40 10.86
N GLY A 215 17.51 -6.34 10.78
CA GLY A 215 16.75 -5.19 10.29
C GLY A 215 15.87 -5.54 9.08
N PHE A 216 15.53 -4.55 8.26
CA PHE A 216 14.79 -4.75 7.01
C PHE A 216 15.73 -4.79 5.80
N ASP A 217 15.41 -5.65 4.85
CA ASP A 217 16.18 -5.80 3.61
C ASP A 217 15.83 -4.69 2.61
N ALA A 218 14.60 -4.18 2.67
CA ALA A 218 14.17 -3.00 1.93
C ALA A 218 13.13 -2.16 2.68
N VAL A 219 13.10 -0.86 2.40
CA VAL A 219 12.15 0.10 2.97
C VAL A 219 11.49 0.92 1.87
N VAL A 220 10.17 1.11 1.96
CA VAL A 220 9.40 2.05 1.16
C VAL A 220 8.93 3.19 2.07
N ALA A 221 9.44 4.38 1.81
CA ALA A 221 9.08 5.63 2.46
C ALA A 221 8.28 6.51 1.48
N ASP A 222 7.04 6.10 1.21
CA ASP A 222 6.05 6.95 0.52
C ASP A 222 5.46 7.94 1.52
N VAL A 223 6.17 9.04 1.71
CA VAL A 223 5.91 9.95 2.83
C VAL A 223 4.66 10.81 2.57
N PRO A 224 3.91 11.20 3.63
CA PRO A 224 2.90 12.23 3.52
C PRO A 224 3.50 13.50 2.90
N CYS A 225 2.83 14.05 1.90
CA CYS A 225 3.25 15.24 1.17
C CYS A 225 2.05 16.13 0.89
N THR A 226 2.30 17.34 0.40
CA THR A 226 1.25 18.30 0.04
C THR A 226 0.40 17.85 -1.15
N GLY A 227 0.89 16.89 -1.95
CA GLY A 227 0.15 16.33 -3.08
C GLY A 227 0.04 17.28 -4.27
N THR A 228 0.96 18.24 -4.45
CA THR A 228 0.98 19.20 -5.57
C THR A 228 0.92 18.56 -6.95
N ALA A 229 1.28 17.28 -7.07
CA ALA A 229 1.23 16.52 -8.31
C ALA A 229 -0.07 15.72 -8.51
N THR A 230 -1.05 15.90 -7.63
CA THR A 230 -2.32 15.16 -7.64
C THR A 230 -3.49 15.95 -8.23
N THR A 231 -3.22 17.09 -8.86
CA THR A 231 -4.20 18.05 -9.43
C THR A 231 -5.30 17.43 -10.31
N ARG A 232 -4.98 16.32 -11.00
CA ARG A 232 -5.90 15.57 -11.87
C ARG A 232 -6.91 14.69 -11.12
N LYS A 233 -6.68 14.41 -9.82
CA LYS A 233 -7.55 13.59 -8.94
C LYS A 233 -7.97 14.28 -7.64
N ASN A 234 -7.20 15.28 -7.20
CA ASN A 234 -7.47 16.10 -6.02
C ASN A 234 -7.58 17.56 -6.47
N ARG A 235 -8.81 18.08 -6.51
CA ARG A 235 -9.07 19.44 -7.00
C ARG A 235 -8.76 20.51 -5.96
N ASP A 236 -8.75 20.17 -4.68
CA ASP A 236 -8.58 21.16 -3.61
C ASP A 236 -7.12 21.69 -3.55
N VAL A 237 -6.15 20.93 -4.07
CA VAL A 237 -4.72 21.33 -4.07
C VAL A 237 -4.46 22.65 -4.81
N TRP A 238 -5.28 23.00 -5.80
CA TRP A 238 -5.17 24.27 -6.53
C TRP A 238 -5.38 25.49 -5.63
N TRP A 239 -6.16 25.33 -4.56
CA TRP A 239 -6.61 26.41 -3.66
C TRP A 239 -5.85 26.42 -2.35
N ASP A 240 -5.56 25.22 -1.84
CA ASP A 240 -5.04 25.06 -0.48
C ASP A 240 -3.50 25.14 -0.44
N TRP A 241 -2.83 24.89 -1.56
CA TRP A 241 -1.38 24.83 -1.58
C TRP A 241 -0.72 26.21 -1.66
N THR A 242 0.28 26.42 -0.82
CA THR A 242 1.25 27.51 -0.90
C THR A 242 2.64 26.97 -0.53
N PRO A 243 3.75 27.58 -0.97
CA PRO A 243 5.10 27.07 -0.71
C PRO A 243 5.43 26.80 0.78
N LYS A 244 4.82 27.55 1.72
CA LYS A 244 5.00 27.31 3.16
C LYS A 244 4.48 25.93 3.62
N GLU A 245 3.48 25.36 2.94
CA GLU A 245 2.93 24.05 3.32
C GLU A 245 3.95 22.94 3.02
N SER A 246 4.69 23.07 1.92
CA SER A 246 5.80 22.17 1.57
C SER A 246 6.97 22.30 2.56
N ARG A 247 7.35 23.53 2.93
CA ARG A 247 8.35 23.78 4.01
C ARG A 247 7.93 23.19 5.35
N LYS A 248 6.65 23.31 5.72
CA LYS A 248 6.11 22.75 6.96
C LYS A 248 6.16 21.22 7.01
N MET A 249 5.99 20.54 5.86
CA MET A 249 6.03 19.08 5.77
C MET A 249 7.45 18.51 5.80
N PHE A 250 8.44 19.32 5.40
CA PHE A 250 9.85 18.92 5.24
C PHE A 250 10.39 18.07 6.40
N THR A 251 10.36 18.60 7.62
CA THR A 251 10.95 17.92 8.80
C THR A 251 10.31 16.56 9.04
N MET A 252 8.99 16.44 8.85
CA MET A 252 8.29 15.15 9.00
C MET A 252 8.77 14.14 7.95
N GLN A 253 8.92 14.58 6.70
CA GLN A 253 9.38 13.73 5.59
C GLN A 253 10.80 13.25 5.81
N VAL A 254 11.71 14.15 6.21
CA VAL A 254 13.10 13.83 6.57
C VAL A 254 13.13 12.84 7.74
N ASP A 255 12.39 13.09 8.82
CA ASP A 255 12.43 12.23 10.01
C ASP A 255 11.90 10.82 9.72
N ILE A 256 10.86 10.69 8.87
CA ILE A 256 10.38 9.38 8.41
C ILE A 256 11.45 8.68 7.57
N ALA A 257 12.04 9.36 6.59
CA ALA A 257 13.06 8.78 5.72
C ALA A 257 14.33 8.37 6.51
N VAL A 258 14.81 9.22 7.42
CA VAL A 258 15.94 8.91 8.31
C VAL A 258 15.63 7.74 9.24
N ARG A 259 14.37 7.64 9.74
CA ARG A 259 13.98 6.48 10.53
C ARG A 259 14.01 5.20 9.71
N GLY A 260 13.48 5.23 8.50
CA GLY A 260 13.54 4.12 7.53
C GLY A 260 14.99 3.69 7.24
N ALA A 261 15.86 4.65 6.93
CA ALA A 261 17.28 4.44 6.69
C ALA A 261 17.98 3.74 7.86
N SER A 262 17.68 4.14 9.10
CA SER A 262 18.30 3.54 10.29
C SER A 262 17.92 2.07 10.50
N LEU A 263 16.79 1.63 9.96
CA LEU A 263 16.26 0.27 10.09
C LEU A 263 16.69 -0.65 8.94
N LEU A 264 17.32 -0.08 7.91
CA LEU A 264 17.76 -0.78 6.72
C LEU A 264 19.09 -1.50 6.97
N VAL A 265 19.18 -2.77 6.56
CA VAL A 265 20.42 -3.55 6.63
C VAL A 265 21.49 -2.98 5.67
N PRO A 266 22.79 -3.17 5.96
CA PRO A 266 23.85 -2.91 4.99
C PRO A 266 23.60 -3.63 3.66
N GLY A 267 23.77 -2.93 2.55
CA GLY A 267 23.42 -3.41 1.21
C GLY A 267 21.93 -3.32 0.85
N GLY A 268 21.04 -3.11 1.82
CA GLY A 268 19.61 -2.95 1.60
C GLY A 268 19.26 -1.65 0.85
N HIS A 269 18.04 -1.61 0.31
CA HIS A 269 17.54 -0.46 -0.46
C HIS A 269 16.35 0.25 0.20
N MET A 270 16.37 1.58 0.20
CA MET A 270 15.23 2.40 0.60
C MET A 270 14.71 3.22 -0.58
N MET A 271 13.43 3.09 -0.87
CA MET A 271 12.71 3.91 -1.85
C MET A 271 12.00 5.06 -1.12
N TYR A 272 12.43 6.29 -1.36
CA TYR A 272 11.71 7.49 -0.96
C TYR A 272 10.80 7.94 -2.11
N SER A 273 9.56 8.31 -1.82
CA SER A 273 8.66 8.84 -2.85
C SER A 273 7.65 9.85 -2.34
N THR A 274 7.23 10.74 -3.25
CA THR A 274 6.14 11.69 -3.03
C THR A 274 5.26 11.81 -4.28
N CYS A 275 4.03 12.30 -4.09
CA CYS A 275 3.20 12.83 -5.16
C CYS A 275 3.23 14.36 -5.18
N SER A 276 4.42 14.94 -4.99
CA SER A 276 4.70 16.38 -5.06
C SER A 276 5.64 16.70 -6.22
N ILE A 277 5.44 17.85 -6.86
CA ILE A 277 6.42 18.42 -7.81
C ILE A 277 7.40 19.39 -7.13
N ASP A 278 7.14 19.81 -5.89
CA ASP A 278 7.95 20.80 -5.18
C ASP A 278 9.32 20.22 -4.76
N PRO A 279 10.46 20.81 -5.18
CA PRO A 279 11.79 20.39 -4.76
C PRO A 279 12.01 20.44 -3.23
N THR A 280 11.29 21.29 -2.51
CA THR A 280 11.31 21.35 -1.04
C THR A 280 10.91 20.01 -0.43
N GLU A 281 9.94 19.30 -1.02
CA GLU A 281 9.50 17.99 -0.55
C GLU A 281 10.23 16.83 -1.25
N ASN A 282 11.16 17.12 -2.15
CA ASN A 282 11.80 16.12 -3.00
C ASN A 282 13.31 16.14 -2.79
N GLU A 283 14.05 16.87 -3.62
CA GLU A 283 15.51 16.89 -3.58
C GLU A 283 16.06 17.52 -2.31
N ALA A 284 15.38 18.51 -1.72
CA ALA A 284 15.80 19.06 -0.44
C ALA A 284 15.72 17.99 0.67
N VAL A 285 14.66 17.17 0.68
CA VAL A 285 14.52 16.06 1.65
C VAL A 285 15.59 15.01 1.39
N VAL A 286 15.82 14.65 0.13
CA VAL A 286 16.87 13.68 -0.25
C VAL A 286 18.25 14.16 0.16
N ALA A 287 18.58 15.42 -0.10
CA ALA A 287 19.84 16.04 0.31
C ALA A 287 20.02 15.99 1.82
N GLU A 288 18.99 16.36 2.59
CA GLU A 288 19.04 16.32 4.05
C GLU A 288 19.16 14.89 4.60
N VAL A 289 18.54 13.89 3.96
CA VAL A 289 18.72 12.48 4.30
C VAL A 289 20.18 12.06 4.08
N LEU A 290 20.83 12.47 2.99
CA LEU A 290 22.25 12.17 2.73
C LEU A 290 23.16 12.80 3.79
N ARG A 291 22.92 14.06 4.19
CA ARG A 291 23.66 14.72 5.30
C ARG A 291 23.51 13.95 6.61
N ARG A 292 22.29 13.57 6.97
CA ARG A 292 21.99 12.90 8.25
C ARG A 292 22.38 11.41 8.25
N CYS A 293 22.49 10.79 7.10
CA CYS A 293 22.78 9.37 6.92
C CYS A 293 23.91 9.18 5.89
N PRO A 294 25.17 9.54 6.21
CA PRO A 294 26.30 9.48 5.27
C PRO A 294 26.74 8.04 4.91
N TYR A 295 26.08 7.03 5.48
CA TYR A 295 26.20 5.63 5.09
C TYR A 295 25.24 5.25 3.94
N LEU A 296 24.43 6.20 3.45
CA LEU A 296 23.59 6.02 2.27
C LEU A 296 24.22 6.67 1.05
N GLU A 297 23.90 6.11 -0.11
CA GLU A 297 24.18 6.69 -1.42
C GLU A 297 22.95 6.55 -2.32
N LEU A 298 22.79 7.45 -3.30
CA LEU A 298 21.73 7.33 -4.30
C LEU A 298 22.11 6.34 -5.39
N VAL A 299 21.16 5.49 -5.77
CA VAL A 299 21.30 4.51 -6.84
C VAL A 299 20.65 5.05 -8.11
N PRO A 300 21.34 5.00 -9.27
CA PRO A 300 20.72 5.32 -10.55
C PRO A 300 19.52 4.41 -10.83
N MET A 301 18.43 4.99 -11.31
CA MET A 301 17.21 4.27 -11.68
C MET A 301 16.93 4.45 -13.17
N THR A 302 16.60 3.36 -13.86
CA THR A 302 16.17 3.36 -15.26
C THR A 302 14.99 2.41 -15.43
N LEU A 303 14.04 2.78 -16.29
CA LEU A 303 12.88 1.96 -16.60
C LEU A 303 12.43 2.27 -18.02
N ASP A 304 12.41 1.25 -18.88
CA ASP A 304 11.98 1.40 -20.27
C ASP A 304 10.46 1.52 -20.37
N GLY A 305 9.98 2.16 -21.44
CA GLY A 305 8.55 2.32 -21.70
C GLY A 305 7.87 3.41 -20.86
N ILE A 306 8.64 4.24 -20.16
CA ILE A 306 8.17 5.42 -19.41
C ILE A 306 9.16 6.58 -19.56
N THR A 307 8.65 7.80 -19.64
CA THR A 307 9.47 9.01 -19.63
C THR A 307 9.70 9.45 -18.19
N LEU A 308 10.97 9.48 -17.76
CA LEU A 308 11.40 9.96 -16.46
C LEU A 308 12.50 11.02 -16.63
N HIS A 309 12.46 12.05 -15.80
CA HIS A 309 13.43 13.14 -15.79
C HIS A 309 14.37 13.00 -14.60
N PRO A 310 15.64 13.43 -14.70
CA PRO A 310 16.54 13.46 -13.55
C PRO A 310 16.02 14.38 -12.45
N GLY A 311 16.48 14.14 -11.21
CA GLY A 311 16.29 15.09 -10.12
C GLY A 311 17.01 16.41 -10.39
N LEU A 312 16.56 17.45 -9.71
CA LEU A 312 17.13 18.79 -9.80
C LEU A 312 18.36 18.92 -8.90
N THR A 313 19.40 19.62 -9.38
CA THR A 313 20.56 20.01 -8.56
C THR A 313 20.46 21.45 -8.06
N SER A 314 19.58 22.25 -8.66
CA SER A 314 19.33 23.65 -8.29
C SER A 314 17.84 23.96 -8.38
N TRP A 315 17.34 24.78 -7.45
CA TRP A 315 15.95 25.26 -7.42
C TRP A 315 15.87 26.57 -6.64
N SER A 316 14.90 27.42 -6.99
CA SER A 316 14.61 28.65 -6.26
C SER A 316 13.65 28.40 -5.10
N MET A 317 13.88 29.08 -3.96
CA MET A 317 12.90 29.15 -2.88
C MET A 317 11.78 30.11 -3.26
N LEU A 318 10.53 29.70 -3.10
CA LEU A 318 9.36 30.53 -3.41
C LEU A 318 8.71 31.09 -2.14
N ASP A 319 8.26 32.34 -2.20
CA ASP A 319 7.40 32.96 -1.19
C ASP A 319 5.94 32.47 -1.29
N GLU A 320 5.08 32.91 -0.39
CA GLU A 320 3.67 32.51 -0.34
C GLU A 320 2.85 33.01 -1.55
N THR A 321 3.40 33.93 -2.35
CA THR A 321 2.81 34.41 -3.62
C THR A 321 3.31 33.64 -4.84
N GLY A 322 4.27 32.72 -4.64
CA GLY A 322 4.86 31.90 -5.69
C GLY A 322 6.00 32.59 -6.44
N GLN A 323 6.57 33.68 -5.89
CA GLN A 323 7.71 34.38 -6.46
C GLN A 323 9.03 33.87 -5.87
N PRO A 324 10.11 33.80 -6.67
CA PRO A 324 11.42 33.41 -6.19
C PRO A 324 11.99 34.45 -5.23
N VAL A 325 12.60 33.99 -4.14
CA VAL A 325 13.22 34.82 -3.11
C VAL A 325 14.73 34.76 -3.25
N MET A 326 15.38 35.92 -3.16
CA MET A 326 16.84 36.04 -3.17
C MET A 326 17.45 35.41 -1.93
N LEU A 327 18.67 34.88 -2.05
CA LEU A 327 19.32 34.11 -0.98
C LEU A 327 19.47 34.93 0.32
N GLU A 328 19.62 36.24 0.23
CA GLU A 328 19.74 37.15 1.37
C GLU A 328 18.42 37.36 2.12
N GLU A 329 17.28 36.97 1.52
CA GLU A 329 15.94 37.20 2.05
C GLU A 329 15.21 35.92 2.46
N VAL A 330 15.78 34.74 2.19
CA VAL A 330 15.13 33.45 2.46
C VAL A 330 14.80 33.22 3.94
N GLU A 331 15.55 33.84 4.86
CA GLU A 331 15.29 33.74 6.30
C GLU A 331 13.95 34.35 6.71
N ARG A 332 13.35 35.21 5.87
CA ARG A 332 12.02 35.79 6.10
C ARG A 332 10.89 34.80 5.78
N LEU A 333 11.17 33.72 5.05
CA LEU A 333 10.16 32.75 4.65
C LEU A 333 9.60 31.99 5.86
N VAL A 334 8.28 31.77 5.86
CA VAL A 334 7.63 31.04 6.94
C VAL A 334 8.08 29.58 6.95
N PHE A 335 8.46 29.08 8.13
CA PHE A 335 9.05 27.75 8.34
C PHE A 335 10.37 27.51 7.62
N PHE A 336 11.12 28.55 7.26
CA PHE A 336 12.42 28.36 6.62
C PHE A 336 13.39 27.54 7.47
N SER A 337 14.20 26.76 6.78
CA SER A 337 15.36 26.03 7.29
C SER A 337 16.40 26.05 6.17
N PRO A 338 17.68 26.26 6.47
CA PRO A 338 18.74 26.15 5.46
C PRO A 338 18.74 24.81 4.72
N SER A 339 18.20 23.74 5.29
CA SER A 339 18.10 22.43 4.63
C SER A 339 17.14 22.40 3.44
N HIS A 340 16.31 23.43 3.24
CA HIS A 340 15.47 23.59 2.05
C HIS A 340 16.23 24.06 0.82
N LEU A 341 17.38 24.70 1.00
CA LEU A 341 18.19 25.25 -0.08
C LEU A 341 18.88 24.14 -0.88
N ALA A 342 19.07 24.38 -2.17
CA ALA A 342 19.92 23.54 -3.01
C ALA A 342 21.37 23.54 -2.49
N PRO A 343 22.16 22.48 -2.77
CA PRO A 343 23.54 22.37 -2.26
C PRO A 343 24.40 23.61 -2.54
N ALA A 344 24.40 24.10 -3.79
CA ALA A 344 25.14 25.30 -4.17
C ALA A 344 24.69 26.57 -3.40
N ASP A 345 23.38 26.71 -3.13
CA ASP A 345 22.85 27.83 -2.34
C ASP A 345 23.18 27.72 -0.84
N ARG A 346 23.26 26.50 -0.30
CA ARG A 346 23.75 26.28 1.07
C ARG A 346 25.21 26.66 1.24
N ILE A 347 26.05 26.34 0.25
CA ILE A 347 27.46 26.76 0.23
C ILE A 347 27.53 28.30 0.19
N ARG A 348 26.82 28.94 -0.75
CA ARG A 348 26.79 30.41 -0.87
C ARG A 348 26.28 31.11 0.39
N GLY A 349 25.27 30.53 1.05
CA GLY A 349 24.69 31.04 2.29
C GLY A 349 25.53 30.75 3.54
N GLY A 350 26.66 30.03 3.41
CA GLY A 350 27.52 29.69 4.55
C GLY A 350 26.94 28.66 5.51
N TYR A 351 25.97 27.86 5.07
CA TYR A 351 25.24 26.90 5.92
C TYR A 351 25.77 25.45 5.85
N GLY A 352 26.56 25.11 4.83
CA GLY A 352 27.02 23.73 4.57
C GLY A 352 28.52 23.63 4.34
N ASP A 353 29.07 22.45 4.60
CA ASP A 353 30.44 22.11 4.23
C ASP A 353 30.55 21.93 2.71
N LYS A 354 31.59 22.49 2.10
CA LYS A 354 31.72 22.51 0.64
C LYS A 354 31.81 21.11 0.04
N ASP A 355 32.64 20.24 0.63
CA ASP A 355 32.90 18.91 0.10
C ASP A 355 31.66 18.01 0.28
N GLU A 356 30.97 18.13 1.42
CA GLU A 356 29.71 17.42 1.67
C GLU A 356 28.61 17.82 0.66
N GLU A 357 28.39 19.12 0.46
CA GLU A 357 27.34 19.63 -0.42
C GLU A 357 27.63 19.31 -1.90
N GLU A 358 28.87 19.43 -2.36
CA GLU A 358 29.27 19.01 -3.73
C GLU A 358 29.08 17.50 -3.94
N ALA A 359 29.40 16.67 -2.95
CA ALA A 359 29.17 15.22 -3.01
C ALA A 359 27.68 14.85 -3.06
N ILE A 360 26.82 15.63 -2.39
CA ILE A 360 25.36 15.48 -2.45
C ILE A 360 24.84 15.91 -3.82
N GLU A 361 25.25 17.08 -4.32
CA GLU A 361 24.82 17.62 -5.62
C GLU A 361 25.07 16.63 -6.75
N ASN A 362 26.26 16.02 -6.77
CA ASN A 362 26.66 15.02 -7.77
C ASN A 362 25.78 13.75 -7.78
N GLN A 363 24.98 13.52 -6.74
CA GLN A 363 24.07 12.38 -6.64
C GLN A 363 22.61 12.73 -6.97
N LEU A 364 22.18 13.98 -6.81
CA LEU A 364 20.75 14.35 -6.93
C LEU A 364 20.16 14.05 -8.31
N GLY A 365 20.97 14.10 -9.38
CA GLY A 365 20.57 13.70 -10.73
C GLY A 365 20.18 12.21 -10.87
N ARG A 366 20.47 11.36 -9.87
CA ARG A 366 20.06 9.95 -9.82
C ARG A 366 18.59 9.77 -9.39
N CYS A 367 17.99 10.78 -8.76
CA CYS A 367 16.56 10.81 -8.50
C CYS A 367 15.77 10.82 -9.83
N ARG A 368 14.48 10.48 -9.76
CA ARG A 368 13.59 10.53 -10.92
C ARG A 368 12.33 11.31 -10.64
N ARG A 369 12.00 12.18 -11.58
CA ARG A 369 10.78 12.98 -11.65
C ARG A 369 9.91 12.48 -12.78
N MET A 370 8.61 12.54 -12.55
CA MET A 370 7.60 12.33 -13.56
C MET A 370 6.69 13.55 -13.59
N TRP A 371 6.54 14.16 -14.77
CA TRP A 371 5.60 15.27 -14.96
C TRP A 371 4.26 14.78 -15.51
N HIS A 372 3.24 15.62 -15.38
CA HIS A 372 1.87 15.28 -15.77
C HIS A 372 1.74 15.01 -17.27
N GLU A 373 2.53 15.73 -18.06
CA GLU A 373 2.45 15.77 -19.52
C GLU A 373 3.26 14.69 -20.24
N ASP A 374 4.07 13.91 -19.50
CA ASP A 374 5.00 12.95 -20.10
C ASP A 374 4.38 11.56 -20.33
N ASN A 375 3.46 11.13 -19.47
CA ASN A 375 3.01 9.72 -19.41
C ASN A 375 1.49 9.56 -19.28
N ASP A 376 0.72 10.64 -19.44
CA ASP A 376 -0.71 10.70 -19.11
C ASP A 376 -1.02 10.21 -17.66
N THR A 377 -0.21 10.67 -16.72
CA THR A 377 -0.36 10.38 -15.29
C THR A 377 -0.49 11.67 -14.49
N GLY A 378 -0.65 11.58 -13.16
CA GLY A 378 -0.23 12.66 -12.27
C GLY A 378 1.29 12.80 -12.26
N GLY A 379 1.82 13.81 -11.58
CA GLY A 379 3.26 13.89 -11.34
C GLY A 379 3.69 13.02 -10.15
N PHE A 380 4.98 12.70 -10.09
CA PHE A 380 5.54 11.86 -9.05
C PHE A 380 7.04 12.06 -8.89
N PHE A 381 7.58 11.80 -7.70
CA PHE A 381 9.01 11.84 -7.42
C PHE A 381 9.46 10.57 -6.72
N VAL A 382 10.63 10.06 -7.09
CA VAL A 382 11.27 8.90 -6.46
C VAL A 382 12.78 9.09 -6.31
N ALA A 383 13.32 8.59 -5.21
CA ALA A 383 14.75 8.50 -4.95
C ALA A 383 15.05 7.15 -4.29
N GLN A 384 15.99 6.39 -4.85
CA GLN A 384 16.41 5.11 -4.26
C GLN A 384 17.76 5.27 -3.60
N PHE A 385 17.80 5.02 -2.30
CA PHE A 385 19.02 4.92 -1.52
C PHE A 385 19.48 3.46 -1.42
N ARG A 386 20.78 3.25 -1.33
CA ARG A 386 21.40 2.00 -0.89
C ARG A 386 22.20 2.27 0.37
N HIS A 387 22.07 1.39 1.37
CA HIS A 387 23.00 1.40 2.48
C HIS A 387 24.36 0.89 1.98
N ALA A 388 25.36 1.75 1.94
CA ALA A 388 26.71 1.36 1.58
C ALA A 388 27.19 0.27 2.56
N ALA A 389 27.50 -0.91 2.05
CA ALA A 389 28.12 -1.96 2.84
C ALA A 389 29.57 -1.54 3.09
N LYS A 390 29.92 -1.21 4.33
CA LYS A 390 31.32 -1.13 4.76
C LYS A 390 31.70 -2.50 5.30
N ASP A 391 32.88 -2.97 4.92
CA ASP A 391 33.34 -4.35 5.15
C ASP A 391 33.15 -4.75 6.63
N GLU A 392 32.40 -5.83 6.85
CA GLU A 392 31.98 -6.47 8.12
C GLU A 392 30.60 -6.11 8.72
N ALA A 393 29.92 -5.03 8.31
CA ALA A 393 28.61 -4.70 8.88
C ALA A 393 27.48 -5.60 8.33
N THR A 394 26.79 -6.35 9.20
CA THR A 394 25.66 -7.24 8.82
C THR A 394 24.31 -6.80 9.36
N THR A 395 24.27 -5.77 10.21
CA THR A 395 23.04 -5.30 10.89
C THR A 395 22.78 -3.83 10.63
N ALA A 396 21.51 -3.43 10.67
CA ALA A 396 21.08 -2.05 10.45
C ALA A 396 21.70 -1.06 11.46
N HIS A 397 21.90 0.17 11.02
CA HIS A 397 22.56 1.23 11.80
C HIS A 397 21.89 1.50 13.16
N VAL A 398 20.57 1.29 13.30
CA VAL A 398 19.84 1.45 14.56
C VAL A 398 20.39 0.56 15.70
N TYR A 399 21.07 -0.54 15.36
CA TYR A 399 21.67 -1.47 16.32
C TYR A 399 23.08 -1.06 16.75
N HIS A 400 23.71 -0.12 16.04
CA HIS A 400 25.05 0.35 16.38
C HIS A 400 24.98 1.28 17.60
N ASN A 401 25.38 0.75 18.76
CA ASN A 401 25.21 1.44 20.02
C ASN A 401 26.37 2.42 20.30
N ARG A 402 26.14 3.72 20.11
CA ARG A 402 27.11 4.78 20.49
C ARG A 402 27.49 4.78 21.99
N ARG A 403 26.67 4.19 22.86
CA ARG A 403 26.93 4.05 24.31
C ARG A 403 27.53 2.69 24.70
N ALA A 404 27.51 1.67 23.84
CA ALA A 404 28.21 0.40 24.13
C ALA A 404 29.72 0.61 24.15
N ASN A 405 30.22 1.50 23.28
CA ASN A 405 31.63 1.95 23.29
C ASN A 405 32.05 2.66 24.59
N ARG A 406 31.10 3.02 25.48
CA ARG A 406 31.37 3.65 26.79
C ARG A 406 31.28 2.69 27.98
N ARG A 407 30.93 1.41 27.78
CA ARG A 407 30.74 0.47 28.90
C ARG A 407 32.00 -0.37 29.11
N GLU A 408 32.29 -0.61 30.39
CA GLU A 408 33.46 -1.34 30.87
C GLU A 408 33.56 -2.76 30.27
N LYS A 409 34.79 -3.31 30.22
CA LYS A 409 35.02 -4.72 29.85
C LYS A 409 34.15 -5.63 30.74
N GLY A 410 33.25 -6.40 30.13
CA GLY A 410 32.39 -7.37 30.82
C GLY A 410 30.91 -6.99 30.95
N TRP A 411 30.49 -5.84 30.43
CA TRP A 411 29.07 -5.46 30.43
C TRP A 411 28.23 -6.34 29.47
N SER A 412 27.09 -6.84 29.96
CA SER A 412 26.08 -7.55 29.16
C SER A 412 24.71 -6.82 29.18
N PRO A 413 23.93 -6.87 28.09
CA PRO A 413 22.58 -6.30 28.06
C PRO A 413 21.67 -6.93 29.10
N THR A 414 20.90 -6.12 29.83
CA THR A 414 19.80 -6.65 30.64
C THR A 414 18.67 -7.11 29.71
N VAL A 415 18.09 -8.28 30.00
CA VAL A 415 16.93 -8.80 29.28
C VAL A 415 15.65 -8.34 29.99
N LYS A 416 14.84 -7.55 29.30
CA LYS A 416 13.55 -7.03 29.79
C LYS A 416 12.40 -7.91 29.32
N GLN A 417 11.41 -8.09 30.18
CA GLN A 417 10.19 -8.79 29.80
C GLN A 417 9.30 -7.88 28.94
N PRO A 418 8.78 -8.36 27.80
CA PRO A 418 7.79 -7.63 27.05
C PRO A 418 6.48 -7.48 27.87
N PRO A 419 5.63 -6.50 27.53
CA PRO A 419 4.31 -6.39 28.15
C PRO A 419 3.47 -7.64 27.92
N GLU A 420 2.70 -8.03 28.94
CA GLU A 420 1.79 -9.16 28.86
C GLU A 420 0.76 -8.97 27.71
N PRO A 421 0.45 -10.04 26.95
CA PRO A 421 -0.57 -9.98 25.90
C PRO A 421 -1.95 -9.61 26.45
N THR A 422 -2.72 -8.87 25.66
CA THR A 422 -4.13 -8.58 25.92
C THR A 422 -5.01 -9.39 24.97
N LEU A 423 -6.33 -9.38 25.17
CA LEU A 423 -7.30 -9.99 24.24
C LEU A 423 -7.20 -9.46 22.80
N ASN A 424 -6.63 -8.26 22.63
CA ASN A 424 -6.44 -7.63 21.33
C ASN A 424 -5.06 -7.87 20.73
N SER A 425 -4.14 -8.51 21.46
CA SER A 425 -2.80 -8.85 20.98
C SER A 425 -2.85 -9.96 19.94
N VAL A 426 -1.87 -9.93 19.03
CA VAL A 426 -1.57 -11.05 18.15
C VAL A 426 -0.60 -11.97 18.90
N VAL A 427 -0.99 -13.22 19.10
CA VAL A 427 -0.20 -14.25 19.80
C VAL A 427 0.00 -15.46 18.87
N VAL A 428 0.95 -16.33 19.20
CA VAL A 428 1.08 -17.63 18.53
C VAL A 428 -0.21 -18.42 18.71
N ALA A 429 -0.67 -19.08 17.64
CA ALA A 429 -1.87 -19.90 17.71
C ALA A 429 -1.70 -21.09 18.67
N ASN A 430 -2.75 -21.42 19.41
CA ASN A 430 -2.74 -22.58 20.30
C ASN A 430 -2.63 -23.88 19.49
N GLU A 431 -1.68 -24.75 19.84
CA GLU A 431 -1.40 -26.00 19.10
C GLU A 431 -2.62 -26.93 19.02
N ALA A 432 -3.44 -27.04 20.08
CA ALA A 432 -4.64 -27.87 20.04
C ALA A 432 -5.70 -27.31 19.08
N ILE A 433 -5.79 -25.98 18.93
CA ILE A 433 -6.65 -25.34 17.92
C ILE A 433 -6.11 -25.65 16.51
N VAL A 434 -4.80 -25.57 16.31
CA VAL A 434 -4.16 -25.89 15.03
C VAL A 434 -4.43 -27.35 14.63
N GLN A 435 -4.13 -28.30 15.51
CA GLN A 435 -4.38 -29.73 15.28
C GLN A 435 -5.86 -30.03 15.02
N SER A 436 -6.77 -29.36 15.75
CA SER A 436 -8.21 -29.48 15.52
C SER A 436 -8.60 -29.00 14.12
N LEU A 437 -8.02 -27.90 13.63
CA LEU A 437 -8.27 -27.41 12.28
C LEU A 437 -7.67 -28.31 11.21
N GLU A 438 -6.44 -28.77 11.38
CA GLU A 438 -5.78 -29.71 10.46
C GLU A 438 -6.58 -31.01 10.34
N THR A 439 -7.10 -31.52 11.46
CA THR A 439 -7.97 -32.71 11.47
C THR A 439 -9.31 -32.43 10.80
N LEU A 440 -9.98 -31.34 11.19
CA LEU A 440 -11.29 -30.94 10.66
C LEU A 440 -11.25 -30.80 9.14
N TYR A 441 -10.19 -30.20 8.61
CA TYR A 441 -10.09 -29.84 7.20
C TYR A 441 -9.18 -30.76 6.37
N GLY A 442 -8.43 -31.65 7.02
CA GLY A 442 -7.48 -32.55 6.37
C GLY A 442 -6.40 -31.77 5.62
N ILE A 443 -5.81 -30.75 6.26
CA ILE A 443 -4.81 -29.86 5.66
C ILE A 443 -3.52 -29.87 6.48
N ASP A 444 -2.41 -29.55 5.82
CA ASP A 444 -1.10 -29.31 6.46
C ASP A 444 -0.89 -27.80 6.63
N LEU A 445 -0.76 -27.35 7.88
CA LEU A 445 -0.49 -25.95 8.21
C LEU A 445 0.96 -25.70 8.62
N SER A 446 1.81 -26.73 8.67
CA SER A 446 3.22 -26.63 9.04
C SER A 446 4.09 -25.71 8.17
N PRO A 447 3.77 -25.43 6.88
CA PRO A 447 4.54 -24.48 6.07
C PRO A 447 4.35 -23.00 6.47
N TYR A 448 3.46 -22.69 7.42
CA TYR A 448 3.10 -21.33 7.80
C TYR A 448 3.44 -21.03 9.26
N SER A 449 3.68 -19.75 9.57
CA SER A 449 3.53 -19.27 10.95
C SER A 449 2.06 -18.98 11.25
N LEU A 450 1.58 -19.44 12.41
CA LEU A 450 0.17 -19.44 12.79
C LEU A 450 -0.07 -18.47 13.94
N TRP A 451 -0.99 -17.54 13.73
CA TRP A 451 -1.25 -16.44 14.67
C TRP A 451 -2.70 -16.40 15.09
N GLN A 452 -2.95 -16.12 16.36
CA GLN A 452 -4.30 -15.96 16.89
C GLN A 452 -4.52 -14.53 17.40
N ARG A 453 -5.70 -14.00 17.09
CA ARG A 453 -6.21 -12.73 17.67
C ARG A 453 -7.70 -12.85 17.89
N GLY A 454 -8.11 -12.94 19.16
CA GLY A 454 -9.49 -13.21 19.54
C GLY A 454 -10.01 -14.51 18.89
N LYS A 455 -11.08 -14.40 18.11
CA LYS A 455 -11.75 -15.53 17.43
C LYS A 455 -11.22 -15.83 16.03
N ARG A 456 -10.02 -15.36 15.68
CA ARG A 456 -9.44 -15.53 14.34
C ARG A 456 -8.10 -16.23 14.43
N LEU A 457 -7.88 -17.16 13.51
CA LEU A 457 -6.59 -17.78 13.25
C LEU A 457 -6.10 -17.32 11.89
N ASN A 458 -4.85 -16.84 11.84
CA ASN A 458 -4.25 -16.24 10.68
C ASN A 458 -3.01 -17.03 10.24
N LEU A 459 -2.78 -17.05 8.92
CA LEU A 459 -1.63 -17.67 8.27
C LEU A 459 -0.67 -16.59 7.78
N ALA A 460 0.62 -16.77 8.03
CA ALA A 460 1.69 -15.94 7.48
C ALA A 460 2.91 -16.79 7.08
N PRO A 461 3.84 -16.27 6.26
CA PRO A 461 5.12 -16.94 6.02
C PRO A 461 5.88 -17.23 7.31
N PRO A 462 6.70 -18.31 7.38
CA PRO A 462 7.52 -18.64 8.56
C PRO A 462 8.42 -17.49 9.04
N MET A 463 8.88 -16.67 8.09
CA MET A 463 9.69 -15.48 8.33
C MET A 463 9.10 -14.52 9.38
N VAL A 464 7.76 -14.42 9.47
CA VAL A 464 7.12 -13.57 10.50
C VAL A 464 7.46 -14.07 11.91
N HIS A 465 7.47 -15.38 12.12
CA HIS A 465 7.90 -15.94 13.40
C HIS A 465 9.41 -15.79 13.59
N GLU A 466 10.19 -16.17 12.58
CA GLU A 466 11.65 -16.28 12.65
C GLU A 466 12.37 -14.93 12.80
N ARG A 467 11.90 -13.87 12.12
CA ARG A 467 12.57 -12.55 12.13
C ARG A 467 11.87 -11.49 12.97
N LEU A 468 10.56 -11.62 13.24
CA LEU A 468 9.79 -10.56 13.91
C LEU A 468 9.34 -10.91 15.33
N PHE A 469 9.28 -12.19 15.69
CA PHE A 469 8.69 -12.64 16.96
C PHE A 469 9.65 -13.41 17.85
N LYS A 470 10.26 -14.49 17.34
CA LYS A 470 11.12 -15.39 18.11
C LYS A 470 12.37 -14.68 18.69
N PRO A 471 13.13 -13.87 17.93
CA PRO A 471 14.39 -13.34 18.44
C PRO A 471 14.20 -12.14 19.37
N GLU A 472 15.21 -11.87 20.19
CA GLU A 472 15.24 -10.69 21.06
C GLU A 472 15.31 -9.38 20.27
N ALA A 473 14.61 -8.35 20.76
CA ALA A 473 14.57 -7.04 20.12
C ALA A 473 15.30 -5.99 20.97
N PRO A 474 16.24 -5.21 20.43
CA PRO A 474 17.02 -4.26 21.19
C PRO A 474 16.20 -3.01 21.57
N THR A 475 16.50 -2.49 22.75
CA THR A 475 15.97 -1.21 23.25
C THR A 475 16.86 -0.04 22.82
N ASN A 476 16.36 1.18 22.93
CA ASN A 476 17.14 2.41 22.72
C ASN A 476 18.30 2.63 23.72
N LYS A 477 18.33 1.90 24.84
CA LYS A 477 19.36 2.04 25.89
C LYS A 477 20.47 1.00 25.80
N GLY A 478 20.43 0.09 24.82
CA GLY A 478 21.38 -1.01 24.66
C GLY A 478 20.96 -2.30 25.37
N ASP A 479 19.91 -2.27 26.19
CA ASP A 479 19.27 -3.48 26.73
C ASP A 479 18.49 -4.21 25.62
N VAL A 480 18.00 -5.41 25.89
CA VAL A 480 17.17 -6.19 24.96
C VAL A 480 15.82 -6.52 25.58
N TRP A 481 14.78 -6.58 24.77
CA TRP A 481 13.52 -7.23 25.08
C TRP A 481 13.66 -8.72 24.79
N ARG A 482 13.21 -9.56 25.71
CA ARG A 482 13.10 -11.00 25.47
C ARG A 482 12.30 -11.23 24.19
N GLY A 483 12.71 -12.24 23.43
CA GLY A 483 12.01 -12.73 22.26
C GLY A 483 10.65 -13.34 22.58
N ASP A 484 10.13 -14.13 21.65
CA ASP A 484 8.76 -14.66 21.68
C ASP A 484 7.72 -13.54 21.87
N SER A 485 7.98 -12.40 21.23
CA SER A 485 7.13 -11.21 21.27
C SER A 485 7.38 -10.32 20.06
N PHE A 486 6.33 -9.66 19.58
CA PHE A 486 6.49 -8.58 18.60
C PHE A 486 7.01 -7.28 19.22
N HIS A 487 7.06 -7.17 20.56
CA HIS A 487 7.49 -5.95 21.22
C HIS A 487 8.95 -5.60 20.88
N PRO A 488 9.28 -4.33 20.57
CA PRO A 488 8.50 -3.10 20.74
C PRO A 488 7.56 -2.76 19.57
N VAL A 489 7.50 -3.58 18.53
CA VAL A 489 6.62 -3.35 17.39
C VAL A 489 5.18 -3.73 17.74
N ARG A 490 4.29 -2.73 17.74
CA ARG A 490 2.84 -2.90 17.89
C ARG A 490 2.20 -3.50 16.64
N VAL A 491 2.22 -4.82 16.55
CA VAL A 491 1.51 -5.58 15.51
C VAL A 491 0.02 -5.64 15.83
N VAL A 492 -0.80 -5.25 14.84
CA VAL A 492 -2.27 -5.27 14.90
C VAL A 492 -2.84 -6.48 14.14
N HIS A 493 -2.17 -6.88 13.05
CA HIS A 493 -2.50 -8.09 12.29
C HIS A 493 -1.21 -8.74 11.78
N ALA A 494 -1.07 -10.05 11.95
CA ALA A 494 -0.06 -10.85 11.26
C ALA A 494 -0.77 -11.79 10.29
N GLY A 495 -0.46 -11.66 8.99
CA GLY A 495 -0.95 -12.58 7.95
C GLY A 495 -2.45 -12.52 7.66
N LEU A 496 -2.92 -13.44 6.81
CA LEU A 496 -4.31 -13.51 6.37
C LEU A 496 -5.18 -14.19 7.43
N PRO A 497 -6.30 -13.59 7.88
CA PRO A 497 -7.28 -14.30 8.71
C PRO A 497 -7.94 -15.42 7.92
N ALA A 498 -7.56 -16.65 8.21
CA ALA A 498 -7.92 -17.83 7.43
C ALA A 498 -9.09 -18.60 8.01
N PHE A 499 -9.16 -18.68 9.34
CA PHE A 499 -10.23 -19.34 10.06
C PHE A 499 -10.83 -18.41 11.11
N THR A 500 -12.12 -18.60 11.39
CA THR A 500 -12.82 -17.82 12.41
C THR A 500 -13.72 -18.74 13.25
N LEU A 501 -13.66 -18.57 14.56
CA LEU A 501 -14.51 -19.26 15.52
C LEU A 501 -15.86 -18.54 15.66
N LYS A 502 -16.96 -19.27 15.42
CA LYS A 502 -18.33 -18.77 15.59
C LYS A 502 -19.20 -19.85 16.21
N LYS A 503 -19.85 -19.54 17.36
CA LYS A 503 -20.70 -20.49 18.11
C LYS A 503 -19.98 -21.84 18.32
N ASP A 504 -18.74 -21.77 18.78
CA ASP A 504 -17.87 -22.92 19.07
C ASP A 504 -17.51 -23.83 17.88
N SER A 505 -17.81 -23.38 16.66
CA SER A 505 -17.39 -24.03 15.42
C SER A 505 -16.39 -23.16 14.66
N TRP A 506 -15.26 -23.73 14.30
CA TRP A 506 -14.31 -23.11 13.40
C TRP A 506 -14.78 -23.22 11.95
N ARG A 507 -14.62 -22.13 11.20
CA ARG A 507 -14.89 -22.12 9.76
C ARG A 507 -13.78 -21.43 9.00
N SER A 508 -13.49 -21.91 7.80
CA SER A 508 -12.67 -21.19 6.84
C SER A 508 -13.33 -19.88 6.41
N ARG A 509 -12.50 -18.91 6.07
CA ARG A 509 -12.92 -17.68 5.40
C ARG A 509 -12.77 -17.83 3.90
N GLN A 510 -13.59 -17.13 3.13
CA GLN A 510 -13.55 -17.20 1.67
C GLN A 510 -12.16 -16.87 1.12
N GLU A 511 -11.46 -15.91 1.73
CA GLU A 511 -10.17 -15.43 1.25
C GLU A 511 -9.05 -16.49 1.32
N VAL A 512 -9.13 -17.47 2.24
CA VAL A 512 -8.14 -18.57 2.30
C VAL A 512 -8.44 -19.67 1.28
N LEU A 513 -9.67 -19.76 0.75
CA LEU A 513 -10.01 -20.76 -0.27
C LEU A 513 -9.25 -20.50 -1.57
N TYR A 514 -8.84 -19.26 -1.83
CA TYR A 514 -8.03 -18.93 -3.01
C TYR A 514 -6.64 -19.57 -2.98
N SER A 515 -6.08 -19.81 -1.80
CA SER A 515 -4.75 -20.43 -1.63
C SER A 515 -4.81 -21.89 -1.22
N LEU A 516 -5.70 -22.26 -0.30
CA LEU A 516 -5.79 -23.60 0.30
C LEU A 516 -7.02 -24.40 -0.17
N GLY A 517 -7.87 -23.84 -1.04
CA GLY A 517 -9.14 -24.44 -1.46
C GLY A 517 -9.04 -25.89 -1.93
N ASP A 518 -7.98 -26.23 -2.67
CA ASP A 518 -7.76 -27.62 -3.15
C ASP A 518 -7.09 -28.52 -2.14
N SER A 519 -6.39 -27.94 -1.17
CA SER A 519 -5.63 -28.69 -0.16
C SER A 519 -6.56 -29.35 0.85
N PHE A 520 -7.78 -28.83 1.05
CA PHE A 520 -8.80 -29.41 1.92
C PHE A 520 -9.15 -30.85 1.51
N GLN A 521 -8.94 -31.81 2.41
CA GLN A 521 -9.28 -33.23 2.21
C GLN A 521 -10.49 -33.68 3.04
N ASN A 522 -10.71 -33.06 4.21
CA ASN A 522 -11.84 -33.37 5.09
C ASN A 522 -12.82 -32.19 5.15
N ASN A 523 -14.02 -32.46 5.66
CA ASN A 523 -15.10 -31.46 5.80
C ASN A 523 -15.40 -30.72 4.47
N VAL A 524 -15.27 -31.47 3.38
CA VAL A 524 -15.53 -31.08 2.00
C VAL A 524 -16.22 -32.24 1.28
N ALA A 525 -17.22 -31.93 0.46
CA ALA A 525 -17.86 -32.91 -0.41
C ALA A 525 -17.79 -32.44 -1.87
N THR A 526 -17.59 -33.39 -2.77
CA THR A 526 -17.59 -33.11 -4.21
C THR A 526 -18.99 -33.33 -4.76
N VAL A 527 -19.50 -32.36 -5.52
CA VAL A 527 -20.81 -32.41 -6.18
C VAL A 527 -20.66 -32.17 -7.67
N ASP A 528 -21.61 -32.67 -8.44
CA ASP A 528 -21.70 -32.38 -9.88
C ASP A 528 -21.87 -30.89 -10.15
N GLU A 529 -21.43 -30.44 -11.32
CA GLU A 529 -21.57 -29.06 -11.78
C GLU A 529 -23.04 -28.59 -11.70
N SER A 530 -24.00 -29.46 -12.03
CA SER A 530 -25.43 -29.16 -12.00
C SER A 530 -25.93 -28.80 -10.59
N VAL A 531 -25.45 -29.51 -9.57
CA VAL A 531 -25.75 -29.26 -8.16
C VAL A 531 -25.10 -27.95 -7.71
N PHE A 532 -23.85 -27.72 -8.09
CA PHE A 532 -23.14 -26.48 -7.81
C PHE A 532 -23.85 -25.26 -8.41
N VAL A 533 -24.30 -25.37 -9.68
CA VAL A 533 -25.10 -24.35 -10.37
C VAL A 533 -26.43 -24.11 -9.66
N ARG A 534 -27.15 -25.15 -9.23
CA ARG A 534 -28.40 -25.00 -8.46
C ARG A 534 -28.18 -24.20 -7.18
N LEU A 535 -27.12 -24.53 -6.42
CA LEU A 535 -26.77 -23.79 -5.20
C LEU A 535 -26.52 -22.31 -5.53
N LEU A 536 -25.73 -22.01 -6.56
CA LEU A 536 -25.46 -20.63 -7.01
C LEU A 536 -26.71 -19.88 -7.48
N ARG A 537 -27.72 -20.60 -7.99
CA ARG A 537 -29.05 -20.08 -8.34
C ARG A 537 -29.99 -19.94 -7.14
N GLY A 538 -29.49 -20.07 -5.92
CA GLY A 538 -30.27 -19.86 -4.70
C GLY A 538 -31.04 -21.09 -4.22
N TRP A 539 -30.81 -22.28 -4.79
CA TRP A 539 -31.34 -23.53 -4.23
C TRP A 539 -30.76 -23.74 -2.84
N ALA A 540 -31.59 -23.57 -1.81
CA ALA A 540 -31.25 -23.80 -0.41
C ALA A 540 -32.06 -25.01 0.13
N PRO A 541 -31.74 -26.22 -0.32
CA PRO A 541 -32.52 -27.42 -0.03
C PRO A 541 -32.55 -27.74 1.45
N LEU A 542 -33.56 -28.50 1.87
CA LEU A 542 -33.50 -29.22 3.13
C LEU A 542 -32.35 -30.23 3.09
N LEU A 543 -31.80 -30.58 4.25
CA LEU A 543 -30.69 -31.55 4.31
C LEU A 543 -31.05 -32.90 3.66
N GLU A 544 -32.26 -33.40 3.90
CA GLU A 544 -32.76 -34.65 3.31
C GLU A 544 -32.82 -34.57 1.77
N GLU A 545 -33.39 -33.49 1.23
CA GLU A 545 -33.46 -33.25 -0.22
C GLU A 545 -32.05 -33.17 -0.86
N PHE A 546 -31.09 -32.56 -0.15
CA PHE A 546 -29.70 -32.51 -0.62
C PHE A 546 -29.06 -33.90 -0.66
N ILE A 547 -29.27 -34.72 0.37
CA ILE A 547 -28.77 -36.11 0.43
C ILE A 547 -29.41 -36.94 -0.68
N GLU A 548 -30.72 -36.83 -0.88
CA GLU A 548 -31.44 -37.53 -1.96
C GLU A 548 -30.93 -37.13 -3.35
N THR A 549 -30.64 -35.84 -3.55
CA THR A 549 -30.16 -35.31 -4.83
C THR A 549 -28.71 -35.73 -5.12
N THR A 550 -27.85 -35.77 -4.11
CA THR A 550 -26.39 -35.91 -4.29
C THR A 550 -25.83 -37.27 -3.90
N GLY A 551 -26.58 -38.06 -3.12
CA GLY A 551 -26.10 -39.29 -2.50
C GLY A 551 -25.13 -39.08 -1.32
N ILE A 552 -24.83 -37.82 -0.95
CA ILE A 552 -23.81 -37.49 0.05
C ILE A 552 -24.43 -37.49 1.44
N ALA A 553 -24.35 -38.62 2.13
CA ALA A 553 -24.86 -38.80 3.49
C ALA A 553 -23.80 -38.45 4.57
N GLY A 554 -24.24 -38.40 5.84
CA GLY A 554 -23.34 -38.21 6.99
C GLY A 554 -22.77 -36.80 7.13
N LEU A 555 -23.42 -35.80 6.54
CA LEU A 555 -22.99 -34.40 6.59
C LEU A 555 -23.09 -33.83 8.03
N PRO A 556 -22.04 -33.19 8.56
CA PRO A 556 -22.06 -32.60 9.89
C PRO A 556 -22.88 -31.30 9.90
N SER A 557 -23.42 -30.94 11.06
CA SER A 557 -24.00 -29.60 11.27
C SER A 557 -22.90 -28.56 11.43
N GLY A 558 -23.01 -27.43 10.74
CA GLY A 558 -22.08 -26.31 10.85
C GLY A 558 -21.45 -25.88 9.52
N ALA A 559 -20.25 -25.31 9.57
CA ALA A 559 -19.54 -24.87 8.39
C ALA A 559 -18.94 -26.05 7.61
N TYR A 560 -19.18 -26.07 6.31
CA TYR A 560 -18.75 -27.15 5.43
C TYR A 560 -18.29 -26.59 4.08
N LEU A 561 -17.58 -27.40 3.30
CA LEU A 561 -17.10 -27.03 1.97
C LEU A 561 -17.79 -27.88 0.90
N ILE A 562 -18.15 -27.24 -0.20
CA ILE A 562 -18.61 -27.93 -1.41
C ILE A 562 -17.61 -27.66 -2.51
N ARG A 563 -17.23 -28.71 -3.22
CA ARG A 563 -16.28 -28.68 -4.32
C ARG A 563 -16.93 -29.19 -5.59
N SER A 564 -16.58 -28.62 -6.72
CA SER A 564 -16.99 -29.11 -8.04
C SER A 564 -15.87 -28.90 -9.05
N GLU A 565 -15.83 -29.76 -10.07
CA GLU A 565 -14.97 -29.56 -11.24
C GLU A 565 -15.75 -28.72 -12.26
N LEU A 566 -15.29 -27.50 -12.51
CA LEU A 566 -15.94 -26.54 -13.42
C LEU A 566 -15.09 -26.38 -14.69
N PRO A 567 -15.57 -25.69 -15.75
CA PRO A 567 -14.82 -25.55 -17.01
C PRO A 567 -13.42 -24.91 -16.88
N TRP A 568 -13.14 -24.20 -15.78
CA TRP A 568 -11.83 -23.59 -15.49
C TRP A 568 -11.03 -24.36 -14.42
N GLY A 569 -11.48 -25.55 -14.04
CA GLY A 569 -10.91 -26.39 -13.01
C GLY A 569 -11.72 -26.43 -11.71
N ARG A 570 -11.11 -27.01 -10.70
CA ARG A 570 -11.68 -27.22 -9.37
C ARG A 570 -12.01 -25.90 -8.67
N GLU A 571 -13.25 -25.80 -8.19
CA GLU A 571 -13.74 -24.67 -7.41
C GLU A 571 -14.27 -25.17 -6.06
N THR A 572 -13.92 -24.48 -4.97
CA THR A 572 -14.34 -24.85 -3.61
C THR A 572 -15.01 -23.64 -2.96
N ILE A 573 -16.24 -23.83 -2.47
CA ILE A 573 -17.05 -22.80 -1.83
C ILE A 573 -17.45 -23.21 -0.42
N SER A 574 -17.68 -22.22 0.44
CA SER A 574 -18.21 -22.46 1.78
C SER A 574 -19.73 -22.54 1.78
N VAL A 575 -20.26 -23.47 2.56
CA VAL A 575 -21.69 -23.58 2.90
C VAL A 575 -21.88 -23.71 4.41
N TRP A 576 -23.11 -23.49 4.85
CA TRP A 576 -23.60 -23.83 6.18
C TRP A 576 -24.58 -24.99 6.07
N ILE A 577 -24.35 -26.05 6.83
CA ILE A 577 -25.22 -27.20 6.96
C ILE A 577 -26.02 -27.05 8.25
N GLY A 578 -27.33 -26.90 8.12
CA GLY A 578 -28.28 -26.96 9.23
C GLY A 578 -29.51 -27.74 8.81
N ALA A 579 -30.70 -27.23 9.12
CA ALA A 579 -31.94 -27.75 8.51
C ALA A 579 -31.93 -27.60 6.99
N ARG A 580 -31.20 -26.60 6.49
CA ARG A 580 -30.95 -26.34 5.07
C ARG A 580 -29.47 -26.23 4.77
N ILE A 581 -29.12 -26.45 3.52
CA ILE A 581 -27.80 -26.11 2.97
C ILE A 581 -27.85 -24.65 2.48
N THR A 582 -27.06 -23.77 3.09
CA THR A 582 -27.02 -22.33 2.72
C THR A 582 -25.63 -21.95 2.23
N LEU A 583 -25.54 -21.27 1.08
CA LEU A 583 -24.29 -20.71 0.58
C LEU A 583 -23.71 -19.66 1.54
N MET A 584 -22.40 -19.73 1.79
CA MET A 584 -21.67 -18.84 2.69
C MET A 584 -20.61 -18.00 1.98
N ILE A 585 -20.78 -17.80 0.67
CA ILE A 585 -19.94 -16.92 -0.17
C ILE A 585 -20.64 -15.57 -0.40
N GLY A 586 -19.87 -14.49 -0.51
CA GLY A 586 -20.42 -13.15 -0.75
C GLY A 586 -21.11 -13.01 -2.11
N VAL A 587 -22.08 -12.09 -2.21
CA VAL A 587 -22.86 -11.85 -3.45
C VAL A 587 -21.96 -11.52 -4.63
N ASP A 588 -20.90 -10.73 -4.43
CA ASP A 588 -19.99 -10.35 -5.51
C ASP A 588 -19.22 -11.55 -6.06
N GLU A 589 -18.81 -12.49 -5.20
CA GLU A 589 -18.16 -13.73 -5.66
C GLU A 589 -19.17 -14.66 -6.34
N GLN A 590 -20.40 -14.75 -5.83
CA GLN A 590 -21.48 -15.48 -6.50
C GLN A 590 -21.68 -14.95 -7.91
N ASN A 591 -21.73 -13.62 -8.08
CA ASN A 591 -21.88 -12.98 -9.38
C ASN A 591 -20.71 -13.28 -10.32
N ILE A 592 -19.46 -13.30 -9.83
CA ILE A 592 -18.32 -13.72 -10.66
C ILE A 592 -18.47 -15.18 -11.11
N LEU A 593 -18.77 -16.11 -10.18
CA LEU A 593 -18.94 -17.52 -10.51
C LEU A 593 -20.10 -17.75 -11.49
N ARG A 594 -21.23 -17.07 -11.27
CA ARG A 594 -22.41 -17.08 -12.14
C ARG A 594 -22.07 -16.60 -13.53
N TYR A 595 -21.38 -15.47 -13.66
CA TYR A 595 -20.96 -14.95 -14.96
C TYR A 595 -20.00 -15.91 -15.68
N LYS A 596 -19.06 -16.54 -14.98
CA LYS A 596 -18.18 -17.56 -15.55
C LYS A 596 -18.94 -18.79 -16.07
N LEU A 597 -20.10 -19.11 -15.48
CA LEU A 597 -21.00 -20.19 -15.89
C LEU A 597 -22.09 -19.73 -16.88
N SER A 598 -21.99 -18.51 -17.42
CA SER A 598 -23.02 -17.92 -18.29
C SER A 598 -24.42 -17.89 -17.66
N LEU A 599 -24.49 -17.71 -16.35
CA LEU A 599 -25.71 -17.51 -15.58
C LEU A 599 -26.02 -16.00 -15.48
N PRO A 600 -27.30 -15.61 -15.39
CA PRO A 600 -27.68 -14.22 -15.12
C PRO A 600 -27.10 -13.76 -13.78
N TRP A 601 -27.02 -12.45 -13.57
CA TRP A 601 -26.60 -11.90 -12.29
C TRP A 601 -27.63 -12.24 -11.22
N ARG A 602 -27.22 -12.26 -9.94
CA ARG A 602 -28.12 -12.67 -8.86
C ARG A 602 -29.31 -11.73 -8.72
N ASP A 603 -29.09 -10.43 -8.87
CA ASP A 603 -30.12 -9.39 -8.86
C ASP A 603 -31.05 -9.40 -10.09
N GLU A 604 -30.79 -10.27 -11.07
CA GLU A 604 -31.66 -10.48 -12.24
C GLU A 604 -32.47 -11.77 -12.17
N GLU A 605 -32.17 -12.66 -11.20
CA GLU A 605 -32.92 -13.91 -10.94
C GLU A 605 -33.83 -13.82 -9.69
N GLU A 606 -33.54 -12.91 -8.77
CA GLU A 606 -34.41 -12.53 -7.64
C GLU A 606 -35.49 -11.55 -8.09
#